data_AF-A0A060ULI9-F1
#
_entry.id   AF-A0A060ULI9-F1
#
_cell.length_a   1.000
_cell.length_b   1.000
_cell.length_c   1.000
_cell.angle_alpha   90.00
_cell.angle_beta   90.00
_cell.angle_gamma   90.00
#
_symmetry.space_group_name_H-M   'P 1'
#
loop_
_entity.id
_entity.type
_entity.pdbx_description
1 polymer ?
#
loop_
_entity_poly.entity_id
_entity_poly.type
_entity_poly.pdbx_seq_one_letter_code
_entity_poly.pdbx_strand_id
1 'polypeptide(L)'
;MCNIREIRVGTETAYADVLGVANIEGKRHFAVLGLVSRRSCMDYMLPALHRGEDIRDDENKFYSLGQRRYIAKRGNMDDGLVRSLIIPTSNAVKDYTDEESDIDKVRVIIWHGDSPTDDMIWANIAQTPIPLLPHWQAPLMDVLKDDVQLDILRERTGIPPRKVSRIGDIHYEVTDGLWGGAVLYVDDDDIAVAAQHLLRNSIITMEAPCC
;
A
#
# COMPACT_ATOMS: atom_id res chain seq x y z
N MET A 1 4.70 25.77 -11.76
CA MET A 1 5.51 26.20 -10.60
C MET A 1 4.98 25.43 -9.40
N CYS A 2 5.74 24.47 -8.86
CA CYS A 2 5.42 23.90 -7.55
C CYS A 2 5.63 24.99 -6.51
N ASN A 3 4.54 25.42 -5.87
CA ASN A 3 4.64 26.31 -4.72
C ASN A 3 5.21 25.50 -3.57
N ILE A 4 6.51 25.64 -3.32
CA ILE A 4 7.15 25.07 -2.14
C ILE A 4 6.49 25.73 -0.93
N ARG A 5 5.85 24.93 -0.07
CA ARG A 5 5.15 25.41 1.14
C ARG A 5 5.85 24.91 2.39
N GLU A 6 5.89 25.72 3.43
CA GLU A 6 6.32 25.22 4.74
C GLU A 6 5.18 24.42 5.37
N ILE A 7 5.49 23.22 5.86
CA ILE A 7 4.57 22.36 6.58
C ILE A 7 5.17 22.02 7.94
N ARG A 8 4.35 22.13 8.98
CA ARG A 8 4.71 21.73 10.34
C ARG A 8 3.99 20.44 10.69
N VAL A 9 4.75 19.48 11.22
CA VAL A 9 4.26 18.19 11.73
C VAL A 9 4.83 18.01 13.12
N GLY A 10 3.97 18.01 14.13
CA GLY A 10 4.41 18.04 15.52
C GLY A 10 5.26 19.29 15.80
N THR A 11 6.51 19.09 16.24
CA THR A 11 7.48 20.17 16.49
C THR A 11 8.38 20.49 15.30
N GLU A 12 8.34 19.66 14.26
CA GLU A 12 9.28 19.69 13.15
C GLU A 12 8.72 20.45 11.95
N THR A 13 9.63 20.97 11.11
CA THR A 13 9.31 21.77 9.93
C THR A 13 9.90 21.11 8.68
N ALA A 14 9.10 20.99 7.63
CA ALA A 14 9.51 20.50 6.32
C ALA A 14 8.99 21.41 5.22
N TYR A 15 9.48 21.17 4.01
CA TYR A 15 8.96 21.80 2.80
C TYR A 15 8.07 20.81 2.06
N ALA A 16 6.88 21.23 1.66
CA ALA A 16 6.04 20.49 0.75
C ALA A 16 6.33 20.90 -0.69
N ASP A 17 6.70 19.93 -1.52
CA ASP A 17 6.99 20.12 -2.94
C ASP A 17 5.91 19.52 -3.85
N VAL A 18 5.03 18.66 -3.34
CA VAL A 18 3.92 18.06 -4.08
C VAL A 18 2.60 18.31 -3.36
N LEU A 19 1.65 18.84 -4.13
CA LEU A 19 0.24 19.01 -3.78
C LEU A 19 -0.58 18.22 -4.79
N GLY A 20 -0.90 16.98 -4.45
CA GLY A 20 -1.68 16.09 -5.30
C GLY A 20 -3.07 15.84 -4.73
N VAL A 21 -3.90 15.20 -5.55
CA VAL A 21 -5.18 14.66 -5.12
C VAL A 21 -5.23 13.18 -5.46
N ALA A 22 -5.53 12.36 -4.46
CA ALA A 22 -5.81 10.95 -4.61
C ALA A 22 -7.31 10.73 -4.83
N ASN A 23 -7.66 9.93 -5.83
CA ASN A 23 -8.97 9.31 -5.93
C ASN A 23 -8.85 7.89 -5.40
N ILE A 24 -9.62 7.60 -4.37
CA ILE A 24 -9.59 6.31 -3.72
C ILE A 24 -11.01 5.73 -3.81
N GLU A 25 -11.16 4.54 -4.41
CA GLU A 25 -12.40 3.78 -4.59
C GLU A 25 -13.65 4.39 -3.92
N GLY A 26 -14.51 5.03 -4.73
CA GLY A 26 -15.79 5.58 -4.28
C GLY A 26 -15.73 6.85 -3.42
N LYS A 27 -14.54 7.28 -2.98
CA LYS A 27 -14.30 8.52 -2.23
C LYS A 27 -13.46 9.50 -3.05
N ARG A 28 -14.05 10.68 -3.25
CA ARG A 28 -13.51 11.74 -4.11
C ARG A 28 -12.58 12.66 -3.29
N HIS A 29 -11.35 12.83 -3.78
CA HIS A 29 -10.36 13.85 -3.42
C HIS A 29 -9.75 13.80 -2.01
N PHE A 30 -8.64 13.09 -1.82
CA PHE A 30 -7.76 13.24 -0.64
C PHE A 30 -6.45 13.92 -1.00
N ALA A 31 -5.92 14.77 -0.13
CA ALA A 31 -4.64 15.44 -0.39
C ALA A 31 -3.46 14.46 -0.31
N VAL A 32 -2.56 14.52 -1.30
CA VAL A 32 -1.25 13.84 -1.30
C VAL A 32 -0.17 14.90 -1.08
N LEU A 33 0.77 14.62 -0.19
CA LEU A 33 1.81 15.55 0.22
C LEU A 33 3.21 14.99 -0.08
N GLY A 34 4.01 15.70 -0.87
CA GLY A 34 5.45 15.42 -0.97
C GLY A 34 6.20 16.25 0.06
N LEU A 35 6.78 15.62 1.08
CA LEU A 35 7.57 16.30 2.12
C LEU A 35 9.06 16.16 1.82
N VAL A 36 9.78 17.26 1.85
CA VAL A 36 11.24 17.33 1.74
C VAL A 36 11.78 17.90 3.04
N SER A 37 12.64 17.13 3.69
CA SER A 37 13.37 17.60 4.88
C SER A 37 14.69 16.87 5.04
N ARG A 38 15.53 17.31 6.00
CA ARG A 38 16.74 16.57 6.39
C ARG A 38 16.35 15.21 6.96
N ARG A 39 17.20 14.20 6.78
CA ARG A 39 16.96 12.84 7.28
C ARG A 39 16.56 12.79 8.75
N SER A 40 17.29 13.50 9.62
CA SER A 40 17.00 13.54 11.06
C SER A 40 15.59 14.06 11.35
N CYS A 41 15.16 15.11 10.65
CA CYS A 41 13.83 15.68 10.79
C CYS A 41 12.75 14.72 10.27
N MET A 42 12.99 14.08 9.13
CA MET A 42 12.08 13.08 8.55
C MET A 42 11.88 11.86 9.46
N ASP A 43 12.92 11.44 10.17
CA ASP A 43 12.85 10.34 11.15
C ASP A 43 12.00 10.68 12.39
N TYR A 44 11.78 11.97 12.70
CA TYR A 44 10.82 12.40 13.73
C TYR A 44 9.41 12.64 13.16
N MET A 45 9.32 13.24 11.97
CA MET A 45 8.06 13.63 11.34
C MET A 45 7.21 12.42 10.91
N LEU A 46 7.81 11.40 10.29
CA LEU A 46 7.05 10.27 9.79
C LEU A 46 6.36 9.48 10.93
N PRO A 47 7.04 9.19 12.06
CA PRO A 47 6.35 8.64 13.23
C PRO A 47 5.26 9.56 13.80
N ALA A 48 5.45 10.88 13.81
CA ALA A 48 4.43 11.82 14.26
C ALA A 48 3.17 11.79 13.38
N LEU A 49 3.34 11.77 12.05
CA LEU A 49 2.25 11.55 11.10
C LEU A 49 1.55 10.22 11.31
N HIS A 50 2.32 9.14 11.53
CA HIS A 50 1.75 7.83 11.79
C HIS A 50 0.95 7.77 13.10
N ARG A 51 1.28 8.59 14.11
CA ARG A 51 0.48 8.78 15.34
C ARG A 51 -0.74 9.66 15.14
N GLY A 52 -0.92 10.24 13.95
CA GLY A 52 -2.05 11.11 13.63
C GLY A 52 -1.89 12.55 14.09
N GLU A 53 -0.67 12.99 14.42
CA GLU A 53 -0.42 14.40 14.78
C GLU A 53 -0.84 15.34 13.64
N ASP A 54 -1.32 16.53 14.00
CA ASP A 54 -1.84 17.51 13.04
C ASP A 54 -0.76 17.96 12.06
N ILE A 55 -1.12 17.96 10.77
CA ILE A 55 -0.38 18.63 9.73
C ILE A 55 -0.87 20.07 9.72
N ARG A 56 0.03 21.03 9.93
CA ARG A 56 -0.30 22.46 9.87
C ARG A 56 0.43 23.10 8.71
N ASP A 57 -0.33 23.78 7.86
CA ASP A 57 0.19 24.72 6.88
C ASP A 57 -0.38 26.11 7.15
N ASP A 58 0.26 27.14 6.60
CA ASP A 58 -0.14 28.53 6.80
C ASP A 58 -1.60 28.82 6.38
N GLU A 59 -2.15 28.00 5.47
CA GLU A 59 -3.53 28.13 4.98
C GLU A 59 -4.52 27.14 5.64
N ASN A 60 -4.08 26.29 6.58
CA ASN A 60 -4.85 25.18 7.19
C ASN A 60 -5.62 24.32 6.18
N LYS A 61 -5.06 24.10 4.99
CA LYS A 61 -5.66 23.30 3.93
C LYS A 61 -5.44 21.81 4.12
N PHE A 62 -4.45 21.42 4.92
CA PHE A 62 -4.20 20.02 5.25
C PHE A 62 -4.76 19.70 6.62
N TYR A 63 -5.70 18.77 6.66
CA TYR A 63 -6.15 18.16 7.90
C TYR A 63 -5.50 16.80 8.05
N SER A 64 -5.05 16.48 9.26
CA SER A 64 -4.64 15.11 9.58
C SER A 64 -5.84 14.18 9.36
N LEU A 65 -5.64 13.11 8.59
CA LEU A 65 -6.64 12.05 8.46
C LEU A 65 -6.62 11.13 9.70
N GLY A 66 -5.63 11.25 10.59
CA GLY A 66 -5.47 10.43 11.79
C GLY A 66 -4.44 9.31 11.65
N GLN A 67 -4.24 8.56 12.74
CA GLN A 67 -3.29 7.47 12.83
C GLN A 67 -3.58 6.36 11.80
N ARG A 68 -2.51 5.78 11.22
CA ARG A 68 -2.56 4.72 10.19
C ARG A 68 -3.30 5.08 8.89
N ARG A 69 -3.74 6.33 8.71
CA ARG A 69 -4.45 6.80 7.50
C ARG A 69 -3.52 7.28 6.38
N TYR A 70 -2.21 7.25 6.62
CA TYR A 70 -1.18 7.69 5.69
C TYR A 70 -0.08 6.65 5.52
N ILE A 71 0.43 6.53 4.30
CA ILE A 71 1.65 5.77 3.97
C ILE A 71 2.70 6.74 3.46
N ALA A 72 3.96 6.52 3.84
CA ALA A 72 5.08 7.29 3.37
C ALA A 72 5.99 6.47 2.46
N LYS A 73 6.21 6.93 1.22
CA LYS A 73 7.28 6.38 0.36
C LYS A 73 8.49 7.30 0.38
N ARG A 74 9.60 6.80 0.94
CA ARG A 74 10.87 7.53 1.07
C ARG A 74 11.70 7.40 -0.22
N GLY A 75 12.27 8.52 -0.66
CA GLY A 75 13.36 8.60 -1.63
C GLY A 75 14.51 9.41 -1.03
N ASN A 76 15.73 8.92 -1.16
CA ASN A 76 16.92 9.67 -0.75
C ASN A 76 17.32 10.61 -1.88
N MET A 77 17.70 11.84 -1.53
CA MET A 77 18.32 12.79 -2.45
C MET A 77 19.83 12.86 -2.15
N ASP A 78 20.62 13.21 -3.16
CA ASP A 78 22.09 13.18 -3.09
C ASP A 78 22.69 14.12 -2.01
N ASP A 79 21.92 15.12 -1.55
CA ASP A 79 22.37 16.16 -0.63
C ASP A 79 22.01 15.91 0.86
N GLY A 80 21.73 14.66 1.24
CA GLY A 80 21.33 14.32 2.62
C GLY A 80 19.90 14.77 3.00
N LEU A 81 19.16 15.29 2.02
CA LEU A 81 17.73 15.51 2.10
C LEU A 81 16.98 14.21 1.79
N VAL A 82 15.84 14.05 2.43
CA VAL A 82 14.91 12.94 2.22
C VAL A 82 13.62 13.54 1.68
N ARG A 83 13.16 12.99 0.57
CA ARG A 83 11.83 13.24 0.02
C ARG A 83 10.92 12.09 0.40
N SER A 84 9.80 12.38 1.04
CA SER A 84 8.80 11.37 1.40
C SER A 84 7.46 11.78 0.82
N LEU A 85 6.88 10.93 -0.02
CA LEU A 85 5.52 11.11 -0.49
C LEU A 85 4.55 10.49 0.52
N ILE A 86 3.74 11.34 1.15
CA ILE A 86 2.70 10.99 2.13
C ILE A 86 1.38 10.86 1.38
N ILE A 87 0.85 9.65 1.40
CA ILE A 87 -0.31 9.25 0.62
C ILE A 87 -1.41 8.75 1.55
N PRO A 88 -2.65 9.24 1.41
CA PRO A 88 -3.79 8.75 2.17
C PRO A 88 -4.15 7.31 1.77
N THR A 89 -4.53 6.49 2.75
CA THR A 89 -4.88 5.08 2.53
C THR A 89 -6.33 4.89 2.11
N SER A 90 -6.60 3.92 1.23
CA SER A 90 -7.96 3.54 0.83
C SER A 90 -8.79 2.89 1.92
N ASN A 91 -8.08 2.28 2.87
CA ASN A 91 -8.57 1.97 4.19
C ASN A 91 -8.88 3.30 4.88
N ALA A 92 -9.97 3.95 4.48
CA ALA A 92 -10.70 4.76 5.42
C ALA A 92 -10.98 3.81 6.57
N VAL A 93 -10.14 3.87 7.59
CA VAL A 93 -10.36 3.26 8.89
C VAL A 93 -11.73 3.77 9.26
N LYS A 94 -12.77 2.99 8.95
CA LYS A 94 -14.09 3.18 9.54
C LYS A 94 -13.77 3.33 11.01
N ASP A 95 -14.28 4.37 11.63
CA ASP A 95 -14.11 4.61 13.06
C ASP A 95 -14.79 3.43 13.81
N TYR A 96 -14.14 2.27 13.78
CA TYR A 96 -14.46 1.11 14.56
C TYR A 96 -13.77 1.36 15.87
N THR A 97 -14.56 1.82 16.83
CA THR A 97 -14.15 1.97 18.22
C THR A 97 -13.85 0.64 18.89
N ASP A 98 -14.08 -0.49 18.23
CA ASP A 98 -13.89 -1.80 18.82
C ASP A 98 -13.29 -2.76 17.79
N GLU A 99 -12.28 -3.48 18.27
CA GLU A 99 -11.44 -4.49 17.62
C GLU A 99 -10.25 -3.97 16.80
N GLU A 100 -9.07 -4.27 17.34
CA GLU A 100 -7.73 -4.14 16.76
C GLU A 100 -7.51 -5.11 15.57
N SER A 101 -8.55 -5.39 14.77
CA SER A 101 -8.60 -6.54 13.87
C SER A 101 -8.34 -6.18 12.39
N ASP A 102 -7.42 -6.93 11.77
CA ASP A 102 -7.15 -7.06 10.34
C ASP A 102 -6.53 -5.89 9.55
N ILE A 103 -6.50 -4.64 10.04
CA ILE A 103 -5.85 -3.53 9.31
C ILE A 103 -4.34 -3.77 9.10
N ASP A 104 -3.66 -4.37 10.09
CA ASP A 104 -2.21 -4.64 10.00
C ASP A 104 -1.84 -5.73 8.98
N LYS A 105 -2.83 -6.48 8.47
CA LYS A 105 -2.61 -7.50 7.42
C LYS A 105 -2.68 -6.92 6.01
N VAL A 106 -3.22 -5.71 5.85
CA VAL A 106 -3.37 -5.08 4.54
C VAL A 106 -2.05 -4.44 4.12
N ARG A 107 -1.42 -5.00 3.09
CA ARG A 107 -0.16 -4.48 2.54
C ARG A 107 -0.46 -3.49 1.42
N VAL A 108 0.21 -2.34 1.40
CA VAL A 108 0.04 -1.36 0.31
C VAL A 108 1.38 -1.14 -0.38
N ILE A 109 1.37 -1.26 -1.70
CA ILE A 109 2.52 -1.04 -2.58
C ILE A 109 2.31 0.29 -3.29
N ILE A 110 3.35 1.11 -3.39
CA ILE A 110 3.32 2.41 -4.07
C ILE A 110 4.49 2.50 -5.05
N TRP A 111 4.27 3.02 -6.25
CA TRP A 111 5.33 3.28 -7.26
C TRP A 111 5.02 4.48 -8.15
N HIS A 112 6.04 4.86 -8.92
CA HIS A 112 5.95 5.95 -9.88
C HIS A 112 5.58 5.38 -11.26
N GLY A 113 4.46 5.81 -11.84
CA GLY A 113 3.86 5.25 -13.05
C GLY A 113 2.45 4.68 -12.81
N ASP A 114 1.83 4.18 -13.88
CA ASP A 114 0.37 4.00 -13.93
C ASP A 114 -0.14 2.72 -13.25
N SER A 115 0.58 1.60 -13.34
CA SER A 115 0.12 0.29 -12.81
C SER A 115 1.26 -0.55 -12.22
N PRO A 116 1.00 -1.38 -11.19
CA PRO A 116 2.04 -2.18 -10.56
C PRO A 116 2.44 -3.28 -11.53
N THR A 117 3.71 -3.66 -11.52
CA THR A 117 4.08 -4.92 -12.17
C THR A 117 3.81 -6.10 -11.23
N ASP A 118 3.55 -7.28 -11.80
CA ASP A 118 3.36 -8.50 -11.02
C ASP A 118 4.59 -8.84 -10.18
N ASP A 119 5.79 -8.49 -10.64
CA ASP A 119 7.04 -8.64 -9.86
C ASP A 119 7.02 -7.80 -8.58
N MET A 120 6.48 -6.58 -8.65
CA MET A 120 6.39 -5.70 -7.48
C MET A 120 5.37 -6.24 -6.46
N ILE A 121 4.24 -6.75 -6.94
CA ILE A 121 3.23 -7.39 -6.09
C ILE A 121 3.79 -8.67 -5.47
N TRP A 122 4.43 -9.51 -6.28
CA TRP A 122 5.02 -10.78 -5.86
C TRP A 122 6.09 -10.59 -4.78
N ALA A 123 6.97 -9.59 -4.92
CA ALA A 123 8.00 -9.30 -3.92
C ALA A 123 7.43 -8.98 -2.52
N ASN A 124 6.18 -8.53 -2.44
CA ASN A 124 5.48 -8.31 -1.18
C ASN A 124 4.75 -9.56 -0.69
N ILE A 125 4.13 -10.33 -1.59
CA ILE A 125 3.46 -11.60 -1.27
C ILE A 125 4.48 -12.62 -0.75
N ALA A 126 5.65 -12.74 -1.40
CA ALA A 126 6.73 -13.67 -1.08
C ALA A 126 7.36 -13.47 0.32
N GLN A 127 6.99 -12.44 1.05
CA GLN A 127 7.36 -12.25 2.46
C GLN A 127 6.52 -13.09 3.44
N THR A 128 5.51 -13.82 2.94
CA THR A 128 4.71 -14.78 3.70
C THR A 128 5.58 -15.92 4.28
N PRO A 129 5.19 -16.53 5.42
CA PRO A 129 5.83 -17.75 5.92
C PRO A 129 5.64 -18.98 5.02
N ILE A 130 4.74 -18.92 4.03
CA ILE A 130 4.50 -20.02 3.09
C ILE A 130 5.71 -20.14 2.13
N PRO A 131 6.29 -21.34 1.92
CA PRO A 131 7.45 -21.52 1.06
C PRO A 131 7.06 -21.40 -0.42
N LEU A 132 7.04 -20.17 -0.93
CA LEU A 132 6.73 -19.87 -2.33
C LEU A 132 7.98 -20.00 -3.20
N LEU A 133 7.85 -20.72 -4.32
CA LEU A 133 8.94 -20.88 -5.30
C LEU A 133 8.82 -19.83 -6.42
N PRO A 134 9.93 -19.35 -7.00
CA PRO A 134 9.89 -18.31 -8.04
C PRO A 134 9.01 -18.66 -9.25
N HIS A 135 9.05 -19.93 -9.71
CA HIS A 135 8.24 -20.37 -10.85
C HIS A 135 6.73 -20.48 -10.54
N TRP A 136 6.33 -20.33 -9.28
CA TRP A 136 4.91 -20.29 -8.90
C TRP A 136 4.29 -18.92 -9.10
N GLN A 137 5.10 -17.87 -9.30
CA GLN A 137 4.64 -16.50 -9.35
C GLN A 137 3.46 -16.32 -10.31
N ALA A 138 3.63 -16.62 -11.59
CA ALA A 138 2.57 -16.36 -12.58
C ALA A 138 1.28 -17.16 -12.29
N PRO A 139 1.30 -18.50 -12.10
CA PRO A 139 0.09 -19.25 -11.79
C PRO A 139 -0.61 -18.81 -10.50
N LEU A 140 0.16 -18.43 -9.48
CA LEU A 140 -0.38 -18.02 -8.18
C LEU A 140 -0.99 -16.62 -8.27
N MET A 141 -0.33 -15.70 -8.98
CA MET A 141 -0.86 -14.36 -9.27
C MET A 141 -2.18 -14.42 -10.06
N ASP A 142 -2.31 -15.34 -11.03
CA ASP A 142 -3.56 -15.53 -11.79
C ASP A 142 -4.74 -15.88 -10.87
N VAL A 143 -4.54 -16.77 -9.90
CA VAL A 143 -5.58 -17.17 -8.94
C VAL A 143 -5.86 -16.05 -7.93
N LEU A 144 -4.83 -15.35 -7.44
CA LEU A 144 -5.00 -14.29 -6.44
C LEU A 144 -5.70 -13.04 -6.99
N LYS A 145 -5.63 -12.81 -8.32
CA LYS A 145 -6.35 -11.73 -8.99
C LYS A 145 -7.81 -12.08 -9.30
N ASP A 146 -8.20 -13.34 -9.22
CA ASP A 146 -9.60 -13.78 -9.41
C ASP A 146 -10.30 -13.94 -8.04
N ASP A 147 -10.90 -12.84 -7.59
CA ASP A 147 -11.57 -12.77 -6.29
C ASP A 147 -12.72 -13.78 -6.15
N VAL A 148 -13.42 -14.07 -7.25
CA VAL A 148 -14.55 -14.99 -7.27
C VAL A 148 -14.04 -16.42 -7.13
N GLN A 149 -13.03 -16.79 -7.90
CA GLN A 149 -12.39 -18.10 -7.79
C GLN A 149 -11.84 -18.31 -6.39
N LEU A 150 -11.16 -17.30 -5.83
CA LEU A 150 -10.53 -17.42 -4.52
C LEU A 150 -11.56 -17.61 -3.39
N ASP A 151 -12.67 -16.88 -3.41
CA ASP A 151 -13.75 -17.09 -2.43
C ASP A 151 -14.37 -18.49 -2.54
N ILE A 152 -14.54 -19.02 -3.76
CA ILE A 152 -14.97 -20.41 -3.97
C ILE A 152 -13.97 -21.41 -3.39
N LEU A 153 -12.67 -21.15 -3.57
CA LEU A 153 -11.62 -22.03 -3.03
C LEU A 153 -11.57 -21.98 -1.51
N ARG A 154 -11.73 -20.80 -0.89
CA ARG A 154 -11.82 -20.64 0.57
C ARG A 154 -12.97 -21.48 1.13
N GLU A 155 -14.17 -21.33 0.56
CA GLU A 155 -15.35 -22.08 0.99
C GLU A 155 -15.12 -23.60 0.91
N ARG A 156 -14.50 -24.09 -0.16
CA ARG A 156 -14.17 -25.52 -0.33
C ARG A 156 -13.18 -26.04 0.72
N THR A 157 -12.37 -25.16 1.29
CA THR A 157 -11.42 -25.47 2.37
C THR A 157 -11.98 -25.21 3.77
N GLY A 158 -13.25 -24.81 3.88
CA GLY A 158 -13.89 -24.50 5.17
C GLY A 158 -13.55 -23.12 5.73
N ILE A 159 -12.95 -22.25 4.92
CA ILE A 159 -12.61 -20.87 5.27
C ILE A 159 -13.71 -19.94 4.75
N PRO A 160 -14.23 -18.99 5.55
CA PRO A 160 -15.25 -18.06 5.08
C PRO A 160 -14.78 -17.23 3.87
N PRO A 161 -15.66 -17.00 2.86
CA PRO A 161 -15.36 -16.11 1.74
C PRO A 161 -15.30 -14.66 2.24
N ARG A 162 -14.52 -13.81 1.58
CA ARG A 162 -14.40 -12.39 1.98
C ARG A 162 -15.28 -11.47 1.13
N LYS A 163 -15.56 -11.82 -0.13
CA LYS A 163 -16.39 -11.04 -1.08
C LYS A 163 -15.85 -9.63 -1.31
N VAL A 164 -14.52 -9.50 -1.34
CA VAL A 164 -13.78 -8.26 -1.58
C VAL A 164 -12.65 -8.51 -2.55
N SER A 165 -12.20 -7.46 -3.24
CA SER A 165 -11.02 -7.60 -4.09
C SER A 165 -9.75 -7.80 -3.29
N ARG A 166 -8.91 -8.76 -3.69
CA ARG A 166 -7.64 -9.07 -3.04
C ARG A 166 -6.51 -8.15 -3.47
N ILE A 167 -6.55 -7.70 -4.71
CA ILE A 167 -5.55 -6.80 -5.29
C ILE A 167 -6.32 -5.66 -5.93
N GLY A 168 -6.41 -4.54 -5.22
CA GLY A 168 -7.08 -3.33 -5.70
C GLY A 168 -6.08 -2.28 -6.15
N ASP A 169 -6.22 -1.79 -7.38
CA ASP A 169 -5.36 -0.72 -7.89
C ASP A 169 -5.73 0.64 -7.26
N ILE A 170 -4.71 1.47 -7.04
CA ILE A 170 -4.81 2.83 -6.54
C ILE A 170 -4.08 3.76 -7.49
N HIS A 171 -4.68 4.91 -7.78
CA HIS A 171 -4.06 5.91 -8.64
C HIS A 171 -3.99 7.25 -7.92
N TYR A 172 -2.84 7.91 -8.04
CA TYR A 172 -2.52 9.17 -7.40
C TYR A 172 -2.03 10.17 -8.45
N GLU A 173 -2.86 11.19 -8.73
CA GLU A 173 -2.46 12.30 -9.58
C GLU A 173 -1.71 13.34 -8.73
N VAL A 174 -0.43 13.52 -9.02
CA VAL A 174 0.41 14.52 -8.38
C VAL A 174 0.95 15.51 -9.41
N THR A 175 1.36 16.70 -8.95
CA THR A 175 1.79 17.79 -9.84
C THR A 175 2.93 17.39 -10.79
N ASP A 176 3.82 16.50 -10.33
CA ASP A 176 5.04 16.13 -11.05
C ASP A 176 4.98 14.73 -11.71
N GLY A 177 3.80 14.15 -11.89
CA GLY A 177 3.63 12.86 -12.58
C GLY A 177 2.48 12.01 -12.05
N LEU A 178 2.36 10.78 -12.56
CA LEU A 178 1.41 9.81 -12.04
C LEU A 178 2.11 8.85 -11.08
N TRP A 179 1.50 8.62 -9.93
CA TRP A 179 1.89 7.57 -9.01
C TRP A 179 0.77 6.55 -8.93
N GLY A 180 1.16 5.28 -8.95
CA GLY A 180 0.24 4.17 -8.79
C GLY A 180 0.48 3.47 -7.45
N GLY A 181 -0.52 2.72 -7.01
CA GLY A 181 -0.45 1.85 -5.86
C GLY A 181 -1.30 0.60 -6.04
N ALA A 182 -1.04 -0.41 -5.23
CA ALA A 182 -1.91 -1.57 -5.09
C ALA A 182 -2.14 -1.83 -3.61
N VAL A 183 -3.40 -2.08 -3.25
CA VAL A 183 -3.79 -2.61 -1.95
C VAL A 183 -3.86 -4.12 -2.06
N LEU A 184 -3.13 -4.81 -1.20
CA LEU A 184 -3.16 -6.25 -1.07
C LEU A 184 -3.96 -6.61 0.19
N TYR A 185 -5.17 -7.10 -0.02
CA TYR A 185 -5.98 -7.78 1.00
C TYR A 185 -5.71 -9.30 1.04
N VAL A 186 -4.60 -9.74 0.44
CA VAL A 186 -4.17 -11.15 0.41
C VAL A 186 -3.58 -11.53 1.78
N ASP A 187 -4.21 -12.49 2.45
CA ASP A 187 -3.68 -13.12 3.67
C ASP A 187 -2.97 -14.45 3.38
N ASP A 188 -2.36 -15.04 4.43
CA ASP A 188 -1.67 -16.33 4.29
C ASP A 188 -2.65 -17.46 3.91
N ASP A 189 -3.91 -17.39 4.34
CA ASP A 189 -4.95 -18.36 3.97
C ASP A 189 -5.26 -18.30 2.46
N ASP A 190 -5.40 -17.10 1.88
CA ASP A 190 -5.58 -16.88 0.45
C ASP A 190 -4.42 -17.51 -0.35
N ILE A 191 -3.18 -17.27 0.09
CA ILE A 191 -1.98 -17.83 -0.54
C ILE A 191 -1.96 -19.36 -0.42
N ALA A 192 -2.24 -19.89 0.78
CA ALA A 192 -2.22 -21.33 1.04
C ALA A 192 -3.27 -22.06 0.20
N VAL A 193 -4.50 -21.52 0.15
CA VAL A 193 -5.61 -22.09 -0.62
C VAL A 193 -5.31 -22.05 -2.12
N ALA A 194 -4.77 -20.95 -2.64
CA ALA A 194 -4.35 -20.83 -4.04
C ALA A 194 -3.25 -21.85 -4.37
N ALA A 195 -2.19 -21.92 -3.56
CA ALA A 195 -1.09 -22.87 -3.75
C ALA A 195 -1.56 -24.33 -3.70
N GLN A 196 -2.42 -24.68 -2.73
CA GLN A 196 -2.99 -26.03 -2.63
C GLN A 196 -3.84 -26.39 -3.86
N HIS A 197 -4.64 -25.45 -4.36
CA HIS A 197 -5.44 -25.65 -5.57
C HIS A 197 -4.55 -25.94 -6.78
N LEU A 198 -3.51 -25.14 -6.99
CA LEU A 198 -2.58 -25.28 -8.11
C LEU A 198 -1.76 -26.57 -8.02
N LEU A 199 -1.31 -26.96 -6.82
CA LEU A 199 -0.61 -28.23 -6.57
C LEU A 199 -1.50 -29.44 -6.87
N ARG A 200 -2.76 -29.42 -6.41
CA ARG A 200 -3.72 -30.52 -6.66
C ARG A 200 -4.03 -30.70 -8.15
N ASN A 201 -4.00 -29.62 -8.91
CA ASN A 201 -4.22 -29.64 -10.35
C ASN A 201 -2.93 -29.84 -11.16
N SER A 202 -1.79 -30.07 -10.49
CA SER A 202 -0.47 -30.23 -11.14
C SER A 202 -0.07 -29.06 -12.04
N ILE A 203 -0.56 -27.85 -11.75
CA ILE A 203 -0.20 -26.61 -12.47
C ILE A 203 1.14 -26.08 -11.95
N ILE A 204 1.40 -26.26 -10.65
CA ILE A 204 2.69 -25.98 -10.01
C ILE A 204 3.24 -27.25 -9.34
N THR A 205 4.55 -27.31 -9.17
CA THR A 205 5.26 -28.43 -8.53
C THR A 205 6.22 -27.93 -7.45
N MET A 206 6.46 -28.77 -6.45
CA MET A 206 7.45 -28.51 -5.38
C MET A 206 8.90 -28.57 -5.88
N GLU A 207 9.11 -29.14 -7.06
CA GLU A 207 10.41 -29.18 -7.73
C GLU A 207 10.51 -28.04 -8.74
N ALA A 208 11.68 -27.41 -8.83
CA ALA A 208 11.97 -26.46 -9.89
C ALA A 208 11.96 -27.22 -11.24
N PRO A 209 11.36 -26.66 -12.31
CA PRO A 209 11.44 -27.27 -13.62
C PRO A 209 12.91 -27.43 -14.00
N CYS A 210 13.31 -28.66 -14.32
CA CYS A 210 14.67 -28.95 -14.79
C CYS A 210 14.95 -28.10 -16.03
N CYS A 211 15.95 -27.23 -15.96
CA CYS A 211 16.49 -26.50 -17.11
C CYS A 211 17.08 -27.46 -18.15
#